data_AF-A0A967N6M2-F1
#
_entry.id   AF-A0A967N6M2-F1
#
_cell.length_a   1.000
_cell.length_b   1.000
_cell.length_c   1.000
_cell.angle_alpha   90.00
_cell.angle_beta   90.00
_cell.angle_gamma   90.00
#
_symmetry.space_group_name_H-M   'P 1'
#
loop_
_entity.id
_entity.type
_entity.pdbx_description
1 polymer ?
#
loop_
_entity_poly.entity_id
_entity_poly.type
_entity_poly.pdbx_seq_one_letter_code
_entity_poly.pdbx_strand_id
1 'polypeptide(L)' 'MSARTPAPAAAPTVAFQGEPGAFSEEAARHLLGENVSTLPKRSFEEVRAAVVAEEADLG' A
#
# COMPACT_ATOMS: atom_id res chain seq x y z
N MET A 1 -26.23 21.77 -8.46
CA MET A 1 -25.10 21.22 -7.70
C MET A 1 -24.57 20.02 -8.47
N SER A 2 -23.52 20.18 -9.28
CA SER A 2 -22.94 19.04 -10.03
C SER A 2 -22.06 18.22 -9.10
N ALA A 3 -22.41 16.95 -8.92
CA ALA A 3 -21.54 15.98 -8.27
C ALA A 3 -20.26 15.84 -9.12
N ARG A 4 -19.10 16.12 -8.52
CA ARG A 4 -17.83 15.69 -9.10
C ARG A 4 -17.85 14.17 -9.11
N THR A 5 -17.82 13.57 -10.28
CA THR A 5 -17.39 12.19 -10.44
C THR A 5 -15.98 12.09 -9.83
N PRO A 6 -15.74 11.26 -8.79
CA PRO A 6 -14.40 11.07 -8.31
C PRO A 6 -13.57 10.49 -9.46
N ALA A 7 -12.37 11.05 -9.68
CA ALA A 7 -11.36 10.38 -10.50
C ALA A 7 -11.19 8.94 -9.97
N PRO A 8 -10.87 7.95 -10.82
CA PRO A 8 -10.56 6.62 -10.32
C PRO A 8 -9.51 6.77 -9.22
N ALA A 9 -9.84 6.30 -8.01
CA ALA A 9 -8.92 6.39 -6.89
C ALA A 9 -7.61 5.72 -7.33
N ALA A 10 -6.49 6.42 -7.17
CA ALA A 10 -5.19 5.83 -7.42
C ALA A 10 -5.08 4.53 -6.62
N ALA A 11 -4.44 3.51 -7.18
CA ALA A 11 -4.28 2.24 -6.48
C ALA A 11 -3.56 2.48 -5.15
N PRO A 12 -4.02 1.86 -4.04
CA PRO A 12 -3.45 2.12 -2.72
C PRO A 12 -1.99 1.70 -2.67
N THR A 13 -1.20 2.43 -1.89
CA THR A 13 0.18 2.09 -1.55
C THR A 13 0.20 1.27 -0.27
N VAL A 14 0.77 0.07 -0.35
CA VAL A 14 0.82 -0.89 0.75
C VAL A 14 2.25 -1.01 1.25
N ALA A 15 2.52 -0.54 2.45
CA ALA A 15 3.77 -0.81 3.13
C ALA A 15 3.82 -2.26 3.62
N PHE A 16 4.97 -2.92 3.52
CA PHE A 16 5.13 -4.27 4.08
C PHE A 16 6.57 -4.49 4.56
N GLN A 17 6.75 -5.36 5.54
CA GLN A 17 8.09 -5.73 6.00
C GLN A 17 8.66 -6.80 5.08
N GLY A 18 9.82 -6.52 4.49
CA GLY A 18 10.53 -7.42 3.58
C GLY A 18 11.14 -6.70 2.38
N GLU A 19 11.63 -7.50 1.43
CA GLU A 19 12.16 -7.05 0.16
C GLU A 19 11.15 -7.34 -0.98
N PRO A 20 11.29 -6.72 -2.17
CA PRO A 20 10.49 -7.09 -3.33
C PRO A 20 10.52 -8.62 -3.58
N GLY A 21 9.35 -9.22 -3.77
CA GLY A 21 9.12 -10.66 -3.89
C GLY A 21 8.91 -11.40 -2.56
N ALA A 22 8.91 -10.70 -1.42
CA ALA A 22 8.57 -11.32 -0.15
C ALA A 22 7.11 -11.81 -0.13
N PHE A 23 6.81 -12.81 0.70
CA PHE A 23 5.45 -13.33 0.87
C PHE A 23 4.44 -12.24 1.24
N SER A 24 4.86 -11.22 1.98
CA SER A 24 4.01 -10.08 2.34
C SER A 24 3.61 -9.23 1.13
N GLU A 25 4.48 -9.11 0.12
CA GLU A 25 4.15 -8.41 -1.13
C GLU A 25 3.11 -9.20 -1.94
N GLU A 26 3.33 -10.50 -2.07
CA GLU A 26 2.39 -11.40 -2.75
C GLU A 26 1.03 -11.44 -2.02
N ALA A 27 1.03 -11.36 -0.68
CA ALA A 27 -0.20 -11.26 0.09
C ALA A 27 -0.95 -9.95 -0.21
N ALA A 28 -0.25 -8.82 -0.30
CA ALA A 28 -0.85 -7.54 -0.65
C ALA A 28 -1.50 -7.59 -2.05
N ARG A 29 -0.80 -8.14 -3.05
CA ARG A 29 -1.33 -8.30 -4.41
C ARG A 29 -2.50 -9.27 -4.48
N HIS A 30 -2.45 -10.40 -3.78
CA HIS A 30 -3.58 -11.34 -3.73
C HIS A 30 -4.82 -10.74 -3.05
N LEU A 31 -4.65 -9.92 -2.02
CA LEU A 31 -5.77 -9.34 -1.27
C LEU A 31 -6.39 -8.11 -1.94
N LEU A 32 -5.58 -7.29 -2.60
CA LEU A 32 -5.98 -5.96 -3.10
C LEU A 32 -5.93 -5.85 -4.63
N GLY A 33 -5.43 -6.89 -5.31
CA GLY A 33 -5.25 -6.96 -6.75
C GLY A 33 -3.83 -6.61 -7.20
N GLU A 34 -3.47 -7.07 -8.39
CA GLU A 34 -2.11 -6.92 -8.98
C GLU A 34 -1.68 -5.46 -9.23
N ASN A 35 -2.63 -4.52 -9.26
CA ASN A 35 -2.36 -3.13 -9.59
C ASN A 35 -2.02 -2.26 -8.37
N VAL A 36 -1.89 -2.83 -7.16
CA VAL A 36 -1.47 -2.07 -5.98
C VAL A 36 -0.03 -1.60 -6.08
N SER A 37 0.25 -0.43 -5.51
CA SER A 37 1.62 0.01 -5.30
C SER A 37 2.13 -0.60 -4.00
N THR A 38 3.38 -1.02 -3.97
CA THR A 38 3.97 -1.68 -2.79
C THR A 38 5.18 -0.90 -2.30
N LEU A 39 5.37 -0.84 -0.98
CA LEU A 39 6.43 -0.07 -0.33
C LEU A 39 7.17 -0.97 0.68
N PRO A 40 8.27 -1.64 0.29
CA PRO A 40 9.04 -2.48 1.20
C PRO A 40 9.70 -1.64 2.30
N LYS A 41 9.68 -2.17 3.53
CA LYS A 41 10.30 -1.58 4.72
C LYS A 41 11.11 -2.63 5.47
N ARG A 42 12.14 -2.20 6.21
CA ARG A 42 13.10 -3.10 6.85
C ARG A 42 12.55 -3.76 8.12
N SER A 43 11.64 -3.08 8.82
CA SER A 43 10.99 -3.58 10.03
C SER A 43 9.50 -3.25 10.08
N PHE A 44 8.79 -3.88 11.00
CA PHE A 44 7.37 -3.59 11.24
C PHE A 44 7.16 -2.18 11.82
N GLU A 45 8.12 -1.65 12.59
CA GLU A 45 8.06 -0.26 13.05
C GLU A 45 8.09 0.71 11.87
N GLU A 46 8.91 0.44 10.86
CA GLU A 46 8.97 1.27 9.64
C GLU A 46 7.69 1.17 8.81
N VAL A 47 7.04 0.00 8.74
CA VAL A 47 5.71 -0.16 8.11
C VAL A 47 4.69 0.71 8.82
N ARG A 48 4.60 0.61 10.15
CA ARG A 48 3.68 1.42 10.96
C ARG A 48 3.98 2.91 10.80
N ALA A 49 5.25 3.30 10.79
CA ALA A 49 5.65 4.69 10.60
C ALA A 49 5.21 5.24 9.24
N ALA A 50 5.30 4.44 8.18
CA ALA A 50 4.87 4.83 6.83
C ALA A 50 3.36 5.09 6.76
N VAL A 51 2.55 4.27 7.42
CA VAL A 51 1.09 4.49 7.49
C VAL A 51 0.77 5.76 8.29
N VAL A 52 1.42 5.98 9.44
CA VAL A 52 1.20 7.18 10.27
C VAL A 52 1.66 8.46 9.57
N ALA A 53 2.72 8.39 8.76
CA ALA A 53 3.25 9.51 8.00
C ALA A 53 2.51 9.74 6.66
N GLU A 54 1.47 8.95 6.37
CA GLU A 54 0.74 8.98 5.09
C GLU A 54 1.64 8.72 3.87
N GLU A 55 2.77 8.03 4.05
CA GLU A 55 3.60 7.49 2.96
C GLU A 55 2.98 6.24 2.32
N ALA A 56 2.13 5.53 3.08
CA ALA A 56 1.38 4.37 2.65
C ALA A 56 -0.07 4.47 3.15
N ASP A 57 -1.01 3.98 2.35
CA ASP A 57 -2.43 3.92 2.69
C ASP A 57 -2.73 2.74 3.63
N LEU A 58 -1.95 1.66 3.53
CA LEU A 58 -2.10 0.40 4.25
C LEU A 58 -0.73 -0.15 4.67
N GLY A 59 -0.69 -0.96 5.73
CA GLY A 59 0.53 -1.63 6.20
C GLY A 59 0.26 -2.76 7.19
#